data_AF-A0A970XNL1-F1
#
_entry.id   AF-A0A970XNL1-F1
#
_cell.length_a   1.000
_cell.length_b   1.000
_cell.length_c   1.000
_cell.angle_alpha   90.00
_cell.angle_beta   90.00
_cell.angle_gamma   90.00
#
_symmetry.space_group_name_H-M   'P 1'
#
loop_
_entity.id
_entity.type
_entity.pdbx_description
1 polymer ?
#
loop_
_entity_poly.entity_id
_entity_poly.type
_entity_poly.pdbx_seq_one_letter_code
_entity_poly.pdbx_strand_id
1 'polypeptide(L)'
;MQLLSEIVRNVIVIIIIASFLELLLPQGTLQPLVRFAIGLFILIAVLNPVMGFLLQDVNHTIECWNFQADMHEQEEIMQQGKKLNEQILKSNQQLLQEKVEGQIGAVAMLVPGIEEVETMVSINDQGGMEKIEMIILPESADPPLVDGKVGVLGLNYQSLSAEEKKKVEAKVRRVVKDLYGFKDEQIKIEFKGG
;
A
#
# COMPACT_ATOMS: atom_id res chain seq x y z
N MET A 1 -30.77 39.29 -8.92
CA MET A 1 -32.23 39.45 -9.16
C MET A 1 -32.89 38.19 -9.73
N GLN A 2 -32.30 37.49 -10.70
CA GLN A 2 -32.89 36.27 -11.28
C GLN A 2 -32.97 35.09 -10.28
N LEU A 3 -31.91 34.82 -9.51
CA LEU A 3 -31.87 33.74 -8.51
C LEU A 3 -32.92 33.89 -7.41
N LEU A 4 -33.08 35.10 -6.87
CA LEU A 4 -34.12 35.39 -5.87
C LEU A 4 -35.52 35.17 -6.45
N SER A 5 -35.74 35.59 -7.70
CA SER A 5 -37.02 35.41 -8.38
C SER A 5 -37.35 33.94 -8.62
N GLU A 6 -36.34 33.10 -8.88
CA GLU A 6 -36.50 31.66 -9.08
C GLU A 6 -36.81 30.93 -7.77
N ILE A 7 -36.11 31.28 -6.69
CA ILE A 7 -36.38 30.75 -5.35
C ILE A 7 -37.80 31.10 -4.91
N VAL A 8 -38.18 32.38 -5.02
CA VAL A 8 -39.53 32.83 -4.64
C VAL A 8 -40.59 32.13 -5.49
N ARG A 9 -40.36 31.96 -6.79
CA ARG A 9 -41.26 31.20 -7.67
C ARG A 9 -41.41 29.76 -7.19
N ASN A 10 -40.32 29.06 -6.90
CA ASN A 10 -40.35 27.67 -6.46
C ASN A 10 -41.04 27.51 -5.10
N VAL A 11 -40.77 28.42 -4.16
CA VAL A 11 -41.43 28.44 -2.85
C VAL A 11 -42.94 28.68 -2.98
N ILE A 12 -43.36 29.64 -3.82
CA ILE A 12 -44.79 29.90 -4.06
C ILE A 12 -45.49 28.66 -4.64
N VAL A 13 -44.86 27.96 -5.59
CA VAL A 13 -45.41 26.72 -6.15
C VAL A 13 -45.61 25.65 -5.07
N ILE A 14 -44.64 25.46 -4.18
CA ILE A 14 -44.73 24.50 -3.06
C ILE A 14 -45.89 24.88 -2.13
N ILE A 15 -46.02 26.16 -1.77
CA ILE A 15 -47.10 26.66 -0.90
C ILE A 15 -48.49 26.43 -1.53
N ILE A 16 -48.63 26.68 -2.83
CA ILE A 16 -49.89 26.46 -3.56
C ILE A 16 -50.25 24.96 -3.53
N ILE A 17 -49.32 24.08 -3.89
CA ILE A 17 -49.56 22.62 -3.90
C ILE A 17 -49.92 22.14 -2.50
N ALA A 18 -49.19 22.59 -1.49
CA ALA A 18 -49.46 22.24 -0.11
C ALA A 18 -50.83 22.71 0.38
N SER A 19 -51.26 23.91 -0.03
CA SER A 19 -52.60 24.43 0.28
C SER A 19 -53.68 23.55 -0.34
N PHE A 20 -53.47 23.07 -1.58
CA PHE A 20 -54.36 22.08 -2.19
C PHE A 20 -54.37 20.75 -1.44
N LEU A 21 -53.21 20.24 -1.02
CA LEU A 21 -53.11 19.00 -0.23
C LEU A 21 -53.84 19.12 1.11
N GLU A 22 -53.81 20.29 1.73
CA GLU A 22 -54.56 20.56 2.96
C GLU A 22 -56.08 20.53 2.73
N LEU A 23 -56.55 21.02 1.58
CA LEU A 23 -57.97 21.00 1.21
C LEU A 23 -58.48 19.59 0.85
N LEU A 24 -57.61 18.74 0.32
CA LEU A 24 -57.93 17.34 0.04
C LEU A 24 -58.04 16.48 1.31
N LEU A 25 -57.55 16.98 2.44
CA LEU A 25 -57.57 16.27 3.71
C LEU A 25 -58.99 16.25 4.31
N PRO A 26 -59.63 15.07 4.47
CA PRO A 26 -60.95 14.99 5.06
C PRO A 26 -60.93 15.40 6.54
N GLN A 27 -62.02 16.01 7.00
CA GLN A 27 -62.18 16.38 8.41
C GLN A 27 -62.27 15.11 9.28
N GLY A 28 -61.43 15.02 10.32
CA GLY A 28 -61.39 13.83 11.18
C GLY A 28 -60.31 13.88 12.25
N THR A 29 -60.27 12.86 13.11
CA THR A 29 -59.33 12.78 14.25
C THR A 29 -57.85 12.73 13.83
N LEU A 30 -57.55 12.25 12.61
CA LEU A 30 -56.20 12.20 12.06
C LEU A 30 -55.79 13.48 11.30
N GLN A 31 -56.73 14.39 11.04
CA GLN A 31 -56.45 15.63 10.30
C GLN A 31 -55.33 16.46 10.92
N PRO A 32 -55.27 16.68 12.25
CA PRO A 32 -54.18 17.43 12.86
C PRO A 32 -52.81 16.76 12.68
N LEU A 33 -52.74 15.43 12.76
CA LEU A 33 -51.50 14.67 12.60
C LEU A 33 -50.97 14.75 11.16
N VAL A 34 -51.86 14.58 10.18
CA VAL A 34 -51.48 14.67 8.76
C VAL A 34 -51.10 16.10 8.39
N ARG A 35 -51.80 17.11 8.92
CA ARG A 35 -51.44 18.52 8.73
C ARG A 35 -50.06 18.84 9.29
N PHE A 36 -49.71 18.27 10.45
CA PHE A 36 -48.38 18.40 11.02
C PHE A 36 -47.30 17.77 10.13
N ALA A 37 -47.53 16.55 9.65
CA ALA A 37 -46.61 15.86 8.75
C ALA A 37 -46.41 16.62 7.42
N ILE A 38 -47.51 17.09 6.80
CA ILE A 38 -47.47 17.92 5.59
C ILE A 38 -46.67 19.21 5.85
N GLY A 39 -46.91 19.87 6.99
CA GLY A 39 -46.15 21.06 7.39
C GLY A 39 -44.64 20.81 7.51
N LEU A 40 -44.25 19.66 8.06
CA LEU A 40 -42.85 19.26 8.12
C LEU A 40 -42.24 19.01 6.74
N PHE A 41 -42.98 18.35 5.84
CA PHE A 41 -42.54 18.16 4.45
C PHE A 41 -42.38 19.49 3.70
N ILE A 42 -43.31 20.44 3.89
CA ILE A 42 -43.19 21.80 3.33
C ILE A 42 -41.94 22.48 3.88
N LEU A 43 -41.72 22.40 5.20
CA LEU A 43 -40.55 23.00 5.84
C LEU A 43 -39.26 22.48 5.22
N ILE A 44 -39.13 21.15 5.05
CA ILE A 44 -37.96 20.53 4.42
C ILE A 44 -37.81 20.97 2.96
N ALA A 45 -38.91 21.01 2.20
CA ALA A 45 -38.91 21.39 0.78
C ALA A 45 -38.51 22.87 0.56
N VAL A 46 -38.90 23.76 1.48
CA VAL A 46 -38.52 25.18 1.46
C VAL A 46 -37.13 25.41 2.04
N LEU A 47 -36.67 24.55 2.96
CA LEU A 47 -35.34 24.68 3.57
C LEU A 47 -34.23 24.61 2.52
N ASN A 48 -34.33 23.70 1.53
CA ASN A 48 -33.31 23.51 0.50
C ASN A 48 -33.01 24.80 -0.31
N PRO A 49 -33.99 25.47 -0.96
CA PRO A 49 -33.73 26.70 -1.70
C PRO A 49 -33.32 27.88 -0.80
N VAL A 50 -33.78 27.93 0.46
CA VAL A 50 -33.33 28.94 1.44
C VAL A 50 -31.87 28.70 1.80
N MET A 51 -31.47 27.44 2.00
CA MET A 51 -30.10 27.08 2.33
C MET A 51 -29.15 27.37 1.16
N GLY A 52 -29.55 27.09 -0.07
CA GLY A 52 -28.78 27.43 -1.27
C GLY A 52 -28.50 28.93 -1.43
N PHE A 53 -29.39 29.80 -0.92
CA PHE A 53 -29.17 31.24 -0.88
C PHE A 53 -28.25 31.69 0.27
N LEU A 54 -28.43 31.12 1.46
CA LEU A 54 -27.65 31.50 2.65
C LEU A 54 -26.24 30.89 2.65
N LEU A 55 -26.06 29.74 2.01
CA LEU A 55 -24.81 28.98 1.93
C LEU A 55 -24.11 29.11 0.57
N GLN A 56 -24.43 30.13 -0.22
CA GLN A 56 -23.81 30.32 -1.54
C GLN A 56 -22.27 30.38 -1.48
N ASP A 57 -21.68 30.80 -0.34
CA ASP A 57 -20.24 30.77 -0.06
C ASP A 57 -19.72 29.45 0.56
N VAL A 58 -20.61 28.58 1.03
CA VAL A 58 -20.29 27.28 1.68
C VAL A 58 -20.47 26.10 0.73
N ASN A 59 -20.75 26.37 -0.55
CA ASN A 59 -20.93 25.35 -1.58
C ASN A 59 -19.65 24.53 -1.84
N HIS A 60 -18.49 24.98 -1.34
CA HIS A 60 -17.24 24.19 -1.36
C HIS A 60 -17.16 23.12 -0.26
N THR A 61 -18.03 23.14 0.75
CA THR A 61 -17.93 22.22 1.90
C THR A 61 -19.05 21.18 1.92
N ILE A 62 -20.11 21.35 1.12
CA ILE A 62 -21.28 20.44 1.08
C ILE A 62 -21.15 19.38 -0.04
N GLU A 63 -19.99 19.22 -0.66
CA GLU A 63 -19.75 18.08 -1.58
C GLU A 63 -19.52 16.76 -0.82
N CYS A 64 -19.31 16.80 0.50
CA CYS A 64 -19.03 15.59 1.30
C CYS A 64 -20.21 14.62 1.43
N TRP A 65 -21.46 15.10 1.30
CA TRP A 65 -22.65 14.25 1.43
C TRP A 65 -23.09 13.60 0.12
N ASN A 66 -22.62 14.12 -1.01
CA ASN A 66 -23.02 13.69 -2.34
C ASN A 66 -21.83 13.11 -3.14
N PHE A 67 -20.83 12.57 -2.43
CA PHE A 67 -19.68 11.90 -3.03
C PHE A 67 -20.10 10.59 -3.69
N GLN A 68 -20.72 10.71 -4.87
CA GLN A 68 -20.64 9.67 -5.89
C GLN A 68 -19.23 9.79 -6.44
N ALA A 69 -18.33 8.91 -5.98
CA ALA A 69 -16.99 8.81 -6.54
C ALA A 69 -17.13 8.67 -8.07
N ASP A 70 -16.72 9.70 -8.80
CA ASP A 70 -16.78 9.69 -10.25
C ASP A 70 -15.86 8.57 -10.71
N MET A 71 -16.43 7.56 -11.37
CA MET A 71 -15.68 6.38 -11.82
C MET A 71 -14.52 6.78 -12.75
N HIS A 72 -14.63 7.93 -13.44
CA HIS A 72 -13.55 8.48 -14.25
C HIS A 72 -12.36 8.97 -13.42
N GLU A 73 -12.61 9.61 -12.28
CA GLU A 73 -11.55 10.11 -11.39
C GLU A 73 -10.77 8.94 -10.78
N GLN A 74 -11.45 7.84 -10.46
CA GLN A 74 -10.81 6.63 -9.97
C GLN A 74 -9.91 5.96 -11.03
N GLU A 75 -10.35 5.91 -12.29
CA GLU A 75 -9.55 5.33 -13.38
C GLU A 75 -8.32 6.21 -13.70
N GLU A 76 -8.46 7.53 -13.66
CA GLU A 76 -7.36 8.46 -13.87
C GLU A 76 -6.30 8.35 -12.76
N ILE A 77 -6.72 8.33 -11.49
CA ILE A 77 -5.82 8.12 -10.35
C ILE A 77 -5.07 6.80 -10.48
N MET A 78 -5.76 5.73 -10.90
CA MET A 78 -5.13 4.42 -11.11
C MET A 78 -4.09 4.47 -12.23
N GLN A 79 -4.38 5.14 -13.35
CA GLN A 79 -3.42 5.29 -14.45
C GLN A 79 -2.22 6.15 -14.07
N GLN A 80 -2.42 7.24 -13.34
CA GLN A 80 -1.34 8.07 -12.81
C GLN A 80 -0.47 7.28 -11.83
N GLY A 81 -1.08 6.49 -10.95
CA GLY A 81 -0.36 5.59 -10.03
C GLY A 81 0.50 4.55 -10.76
N LYS A 82 -0.04 3.92 -11.82
CA LYS A 82 0.73 2.99 -12.66
C LYS A 82 1.93 3.66 -13.33
N LYS A 83 1.74 4.83 -13.94
CA LYS A 83 2.83 5.59 -14.58
C LYS A 83 3.90 5.99 -13.57
N LEU A 84 3.50 6.44 -12.37
CA LEU A 84 4.42 6.79 -11.30
C LEU A 84 5.23 5.57 -10.86
N ASN A 85 4.58 4.41 -10.70
CA ASN A 85 5.27 3.17 -10.37
C ASN A 85 6.29 2.76 -11.44
N GLU A 86 5.92 2.84 -12.73
CA GLU A 86 6.85 2.58 -13.83
C GLU A 86 8.04 3.55 -13.86
N GLN A 87 7.81 4.83 -13.56
CA GLN A 87 8.87 5.83 -13.45
C GLN A 87 9.80 5.55 -12.26
N ILE A 88 9.23 5.26 -11.09
CA ILE A 88 10.01 4.91 -9.90
C ILE A 88 10.86 3.68 -10.18
N LEU A 89 10.28 2.65 -10.80
CA LEU A 89 10.97 1.43 -11.14
C LEU A 89 12.14 1.74 -12.07
N LYS A 90 11.90 2.37 -13.23
CA LYS A 90 12.94 2.71 -14.22
C LYS A 90 14.05 3.61 -13.66
N SER A 91 13.69 4.61 -12.86
CA SER A 91 14.66 5.55 -12.32
C SER A 91 15.48 4.99 -11.16
N ASN A 92 15.01 3.91 -10.51
CA ASN A 92 15.63 3.40 -9.27
C ASN A 92 15.86 1.88 -9.26
N GLN A 93 15.86 1.18 -10.41
CA GLN A 93 16.12 -0.27 -10.44
C GLN A 93 17.44 -0.61 -9.74
N GLN A 94 18.50 0.15 -10.00
CA GLN A 94 19.82 -0.08 -9.39
C GLN A 94 19.82 0.17 -7.88
N LEU A 95 19.18 1.25 -7.42
CA LEU A 95 19.06 1.54 -5.98
C LEU A 95 18.19 0.51 -5.26
N LEU A 96 17.13 0.03 -5.92
CA LEU A 96 16.28 -1.04 -5.41
C LEU A 96 17.07 -2.35 -5.31
N GLN A 97 17.83 -2.69 -6.34
CA GLN A 97 18.71 -3.85 -6.36
C GLN A 97 19.71 -3.80 -5.21
N GLU A 98 20.47 -2.71 -5.07
CA GLU A 98 21.47 -2.54 -4.01
C GLU A 98 20.84 -2.65 -2.61
N LYS A 99 19.67 -2.04 -2.40
CA LYS A 99 18.97 -2.11 -1.12
C LYS A 99 18.48 -3.52 -0.79
N VAL A 100 17.97 -4.25 -1.78
CA VAL A 100 17.50 -5.63 -1.61
C VAL A 100 18.68 -6.57 -1.38
N GLU A 101 19.77 -6.41 -2.12
CA GLU A 101 21.04 -7.12 -1.92
C GLU A 101 21.57 -6.93 -0.49
N GLY A 102 21.63 -5.69 -0.01
CA GLY A 102 22.07 -5.39 1.35
C GLY A 102 21.15 -5.97 2.43
N GLN A 103 19.83 -5.96 2.23
CA GLN A 103 18.88 -6.55 3.17
C GLN A 103 19.01 -8.08 3.23
N ILE A 104 19.09 -8.74 2.08
CA ILE A 104 19.26 -10.20 2.01
C ILE A 104 20.61 -10.60 2.60
N GLY A 105 21.68 -9.86 2.28
CA GLY A 105 23.01 -10.08 2.86
C GLY A 105 23.01 -9.96 4.38
N ALA A 106 22.39 -8.92 4.94
CA ALA A 106 22.28 -8.74 6.38
C ALA A 106 21.52 -9.88 7.07
N VAL A 107 20.46 -10.40 6.44
CA VAL A 107 19.71 -11.56 6.94
C VAL A 107 20.54 -12.85 6.83
N ALA A 108 21.29 -13.03 5.75
CA ALA A 108 22.17 -14.18 5.56
C ALA A 108 23.31 -14.19 6.59
N MET A 109 23.89 -13.03 6.93
CA MET A 109 24.90 -12.87 7.99
C MET A 109 24.42 -13.34 9.37
N LEU A 110 23.11 -13.40 9.63
CA LEU A 110 22.57 -13.91 10.90
C LEU A 110 22.64 -15.45 11.01
N VAL A 111 22.96 -16.15 9.92
CA VAL A 111 23.13 -17.60 9.93
C VAL A 111 24.51 -17.95 10.52
N PRO A 112 24.57 -18.74 11.61
CA PRO A 112 25.85 -19.10 12.24
C PRO A 112 26.78 -19.83 11.28
N GLY A 113 28.07 -19.44 11.25
CA GLY A 113 29.10 -19.99 10.37
C GLY A 113 29.34 -19.19 9.08
N ILE A 114 28.82 -17.96 8.99
CA ILE A 114 29.03 -17.03 7.86
C ILE A 114 29.81 -15.82 8.37
N GLU A 115 30.99 -15.58 7.82
CA GLU A 115 31.86 -14.45 8.15
C GLU A 115 31.62 -13.26 7.21
N GLU A 116 31.34 -13.53 5.94
CA GLU A 116 31.00 -12.49 4.96
C GLU A 116 30.04 -13.07 3.91
N VAL A 117 29.16 -12.24 3.36
CA VAL A 117 28.25 -12.62 2.29
C VAL A 117 28.10 -11.49 1.28
N GLU A 118 28.40 -11.78 0.03
CA GLU A 118 28.14 -10.91 -1.10
C GLU A 118 26.90 -11.41 -1.81
N THR A 119 25.89 -10.54 -1.98
CA THR A 119 24.60 -10.91 -2.57
C THR A 119 24.39 -10.09 -3.83
N MET A 120 24.03 -10.76 -4.92
CA MET A 120 23.65 -10.16 -6.18
C MET A 120 22.22 -10.58 -6.54
N VAL A 121 21.35 -9.62 -6.83
CA VAL A 121 19.93 -9.87 -7.11
C VAL A 121 19.57 -9.34 -8.48
N SER A 122 19.05 -10.21 -9.34
CA SER A 122 18.50 -9.80 -10.62
C SER A 122 17.00 -9.54 -10.49
N ILE A 123 16.58 -8.30 -10.74
CA ILE A 123 15.19 -7.84 -10.70
C ILE A 123 14.77 -7.52 -12.14
N ASN A 124 13.59 -7.99 -12.55
CA ASN A 124 13.06 -7.71 -13.88
C ASN A 124 12.40 -6.34 -14.00
N ASP A 125 12.04 -5.97 -15.23
CA ASP A 125 11.39 -4.71 -15.58
C ASP A 125 10.00 -4.51 -14.97
N GLN A 126 9.47 -5.52 -14.28
CA GLN A 126 8.21 -5.44 -13.53
C GLN A 126 8.41 -5.48 -12.01
N GLY A 127 9.65 -5.42 -11.52
CA GLY A 127 9.97 -5.45 -10.09
C GLY A 127 9.90 -6.84 -9.46
N GLY A 128 9.73 -7.89 -10.27
CA GLY A 128 9.81 -9.28 -9.86
C GLY A 128 11.25 -9.73 -9.71
N MET A 129 11.57 -10.37 -8.59
CA MET A 129 12.91 -10.91 -8.33
C MET A 129 13.09 -12.22 -9.11
N GLU A 130 14.00 -12.24 -10.08
CA GLU A 130 14.18 -13.39 -10.98
C GLU A 130 15.20 -14.40 -10.44
N LYS A 131 16.31 -13.90 -9.90
CA LYS A 131 17.42 -14.73 -9.44
C LYS A 131 18.21 -14.05 -8.33
N ILE A 132 18.64 -14.82 -7.34
CA ILE A 132 19.62 -14.39 -6.34
C ILE A 132 20.87 -15.26 -6.51
N GLU A 133 22.02 -14.60 -6.58
CA GLU A 133 23.34 -15.21 -6.48
C GLU A 133 24.02 -14.73 -5.20
N MET A 134 24.57 -15.66 -4.43
CA MET A 134 25.13 -15.38 -3.12
C MET A 134 26.49 -16.02 -3.00
N ILE A 135 27.51 -15.21 -2.70
CA ILE A 135 28.89 -15.67 -2.49
C ILE A 135 29.16 -15.61 -0.99
N ILE A 136 29.36 -16.77 -0.37
CA ILE A 136 29.54 -16.89 1.07
C ILE A 136 31.01 -17.11 1.40
N LEU A 137 31.53 -16.28 2.31
CA LEU A 137 32.77 -16.52 3.05
C LEU A 137 32.39 -17.18 4.39
N PRO A 138 32.69 -18.47 4.57
CA PRO A 138 32.33 -19.14 5.80
C PRO A 138 33.34 -18.81 6.91
N GLU A 139 32.84 -18.74 8.13
CA GLU A 139 33.64 -18.48 9.32
C GLU A 139 34.66 -19.61 9.53
N SER A 140 35.93 -19.25 9.54
CA SER A 140 37.00 -20.21 9.83
C SER A 140 36.87 -20.64 11.28
N ALA A 141 36.73 -21.95 11.54
CA ALA A 141 36.81 -22.46 12.90
C ALA A 141 38.21 -22.17 13.45
N ASP A 142 38.32 -21.24 14.40
CA ASP A 142 39.55 -21.05 15.16
C ASP A 142 39.92 -22.40 15.80
N PRO A 143 41.11 -22.97 15.51
CA PRO A 143 41.54 -24.17 16.21
C PRO A 143 41.69 -23.82 17.70
N PRO A 144 41.30 -24.73 18.63
CA PRO A 144 41.49 -24.49 20.05
C PRO A 144 42.97 -24.15 20.30
N LEU A 145 43.20 -22.99 20.91
CA LEU A 145 44.53 -22.49 21.27
C LEU A 145 45.24 -23.54 22.15
N VAL A 146 46.09 -24.35 21.52
CA VAL A 146 47.08 -25.16 22.22
C VAL A 146 48.35 -24.32 22.30
N ASP A 147 48.73 -24.09 23.56
CA ASP A 147 49.88 -23.37 24.06
C ASP A 147 51.18 -23.53 23.23
N GLY A 148 51.77 -22.38 22.90
CA GLY A 148 53.21 -22.21 22.70
C GLY A 148 53.88 -23.02 21.60
N LYS A 149 53.94 -22.45 20.37
CA LYS A 149 55.15 -22.40 19.53
C LYS A 149 54.94 -21.54 18.29
N VAL A 150 55.78 -20.52 18.14
CA VAL A 150 55.90 -19.71 16.93
C VAL A 150 56.37 -20.60 15.79
N GLY A 151 55.52 -20.77 14.77
CA GLY A 151 55.77 -21.58 13.58
C GLY A 151 55.20 -20.91 12.33
N VAL A 152 56.11 -20.32 11.55
CA VAL A 152 56.09 -19.98 10.11
C VAL A 152 54.77 -20.10 9.35
N LEU A 153 54.38 -18.97 8.77
CA LEU A 153 53.46 -18.77 7.62
C LEU A 153 53.43 -19.97 6.65
N GLY A 154 52.42 -20.82 6.82
CA GLY A 154 51.91 -21.71 5.80
C GLY A 154 50.41 -21.47 5.71
N LEU A 155 49.98 -20.72 4.70
CA LEU A 155 48.56 -20.49 4.39
C LEU A 155 47.93 -21.80 3.94
N ASN A 156 47.52 -22.62 4.90
CA ASN A 156 46.69 -23.79 4.66
C ASN A 156 45.27 -23.43 5.10
N TYR A 157 44.52 -22.79 4.18
CA TYR A 157 43.07 -22.66 4.31
C TYR A 157 42.49 -24.07 4.26
N GLN A 158 42.41 -24.74 5.41
CA GLN A 158 41.64 -25.97 5.54
C GLN A 158 40.18 -25.61 5.32
N SER A 159 39.73 -25.86 4.09
CA SER A 159 38.37 -25.70 3.64
C SER A 159 37.45 -26.44 4.61
N LEU A 160 36.35 -25.81 5.05
CA LEU A 160 35.31 -26.48 5.82
C LEU A 160 34.92 -27.81 5.18
N SER A 161 34.63 -28.80 6.02
CA SER A 161 34.19 -30.11 5.58
C SER A 161 32.96 -29.98 4.67
N ALA A 162 32.87 -30.80 3.62
CA ALA A 162 31.75 -30.78 2.67
C ALA A 162 30.38 -30.93 3.36
N GLU A 163 30.33 -31.51 4.56
CA GLU A 163 29.12 -31.59 5.38
C GLU A 163 28.72 -30.27 6.06
N GLU A 164 29.69 -29.46 6.47
CA GLU A 164 29.45 -28.17 7.13
C GLU A 164 28.99 -27.12 6.12
N LYS A 165 29.62 -27.10 4.93
CA LYS A 165 29.17 -26.28 3.80
C LYS A 165 27.72 -26.58 3.42
N LYS A 166 27.35 -27.87 3.34
CA LYS A 166 25.96 -28.29 3.07
C LYS A 166 24.97 -27.89 4.17
N LYS A 167 25.38 -27.90 5.45
CA LYS A 167 24.52 -27.47 6.57
C LYS A 167 24.29 -25.96 6.55
N VAL A 168 25.32 -25.17 6.26
CA VAL A 168 25.21 -23.70 6.14
C VAL A 168 24.35 -23.35 4.93
N GLU A 169 24.61 -23.96 3.77
CA GLU A 169 23.82 -23.78 2.55
C GLU A 169 22.32 -24.07 2.78
N ALA A 170 21.99 -25.20 3.40
CA ALA A 170 20.62 -25.57 3.69
C ALA A 170 19.91 -24.60 4.64
N LYS A 171 20.65 -24.02 5.61
CA LYS A 171 20.11 -23.02 6.53
C LYS A 171 19.86 -21.68 5.83
N VAL A 172 20.82 -21.18 5.05
CA VAL A 172 20.68 -19.93 4.28
C VAL A 172 19.52 -20.05 3.30
N ARG A 173 19.48 -21.14 2.54
CA ARG A 173 18.42 -21.42 1.57
C ARG A 173 17.02 -21.43 2.21
N ARG A 174 16.89 -21.98 3.42
CA ARG A 174 15.64 -21.92 4.19
C ARG A 174 15.26 -20.50 4.58
N VAL A 175 16.20 -19.74 5.15
CA VAL A 175 15.94 -18.36 5.61
C VAL A 175 15.52 -17.45 4.46
N VAL A 176 16.20 -17.54 3.31
CA VAL A 176 15.87 -16.74 2.11
C VAL A 176 14.50 -17.12 1.54
N LYS A 177 14.19 -18.41 1.52
CA LYS A 177 12.87 -18.93 1.08
C LYS A 177 11.74 -18.43 1.99
N ASP A 178 11.90 -18.56 3.29
CA ASP A 178 10.85 -18.25 4.27
C ASP A 178 10.58 -16.74 4.36
N LEU A 179 11.62 -15.90 4.24
CA LEU A 179 11.49 -14.44 4.39
C LEU A 179 11.19 -13.69 3.09
N TYR A 180 11.67 -14.18 1.95
CA TYR A 180 11.56 -13.47 0.68
C TYR A 180 10.80 -14.24 -0.41
N GLY A 181 10.31 -15.45 -0.12
CA GLY A 181 9.39 -16.19 -1.00
C GLY A 181 10.04 -16.79 -2.24
N PHE A 182 11.37 -16.87 -2.31
CA PHE A 182 12.08 -17.43 -3.45
C PHE A 182 11.90 -18.95 -3.58
N LYS A 183 11.76 -19.42 -4.82
CA LYS A 183 11.77 -20.85 -5.12
C LYS A 183 13.19 -21.40 -5.09
N ASP A 184 13.30 -22.70 -4.83
CA ASP A 184 14.59 -23.37 -4.72
C ASP A 184 15.42 -23.29 -6.02
N GLU A 185 14.80 -23.15 -7.18
CA GLU A 185 15.51 -23.01 -8.46
C GLU A 185 16.12 -21.62 -8.70
N GLN A 186 15.73 -20.60 -7.92
CA GLN A 186 16.10 -19.20 -8.13
C GLN A 186 17.28 -18.73 -7.27
N ILE A 187 17.76 -19.59 -6.37
CA ILE A 187 18.84 -19.28 -5.42
C ILE A 187 20.09 -20.05 -5.82
N LYS A 188 21.14 -19.33 -6.23
CA LYS A 188 22.47 -19.89 -6.51
C LYS A 188 23.44 -19.45 -5.41
N ILE A 189 24.10 -20.41 -4.76
CA ILE A 189 25.03 -20.16 -3.67
C ILE A 189 26.41 -20.70 -4.08
N GLU A 190 27.42 -19.85 -4.02
CA GLU A 190 28.82 -20.19 -4.24
C GLU A 190 29.63 -19.87 -2.98
N PHE A 191 30.66 -20.66 -2.67
CA PHE A 191 31.55 -20.41 -1.54
C PHE A 191 32.89 -19.90 -2.06
N LYS A 192 33.40 -18.79 -1.53
CA LYS A 192 34.71 -18.27 -1.95
C LYS A 192 35.81 -19.29 -1.60
N GLY A 193 36.56 -19.75 -2.60
CA GLY A 193 37.62 -20.76 -2.42
C GLY A 193 37.19 -22.22 -2.70
N GLY A 194 36.13 -22.43 -3.49
CA GLY A 194 35.73 -23.72 -4.05
C GLY A 194 35.41 -23.60 -5.54
#